data_AF-A0A0Q9R0A5-F1
#
_entry.id   AF-A0A0Q9R0A5-F1
#
_cell.length_a   1.000
_cell.length_b   1.000
_cell.length_c   1.000
_cell.angle_alpha   90.00
_cell.angle_beta   90.00
_cell.angle_gamma   90.00
#
_symmetry.space_group_name_H-M   'P 1'
#
loop_
_entity.id
_entity.type
_entity.pdbx_description
1 polymer ?
#
loop_
_entity_poly.entity_id
_entity_poly.type
_entity_poly.pdbx_seq_one_letter_code
_entity_poly.pdbx_strand_id
1 'polypeptide(L)' 'MSSQNPDPEKDRVTGLEPGGGVPPGETPPAEASTGGPQGHEEGAPGKAASRIWLVLIGIFVLLGLLFFVGYIVGLFD' A
#
# COMPACT_ATOMS: atom_id res chain seq x y z
N MET A 1 34.29 -2.55 -54.18
CA MET A 1 33.82 -3.40 -53.06
C MET A 1 32.68 -2.67 -52.39
N SER A 2 31.50 -3.30 -52.33
CA SER A 2 30.30 -2.76 -51.70
C SER A 2 30.38 -3.04 -50.20
N SER A 3 30.41 -1.99 -49.37
CA SER A 3 30.19 -2.14 -47.93
C SER A 3 28.69 -1.96 -47.71
N GLN A 4 27.95 -3.07 -47.67
CA GLN A 4 26.57 -3.05 -47.19
C GLN A 4 26.62 -2.73 -45.71
N ASN A 5 26.29 -1.49 -45.34
CA ASN A 5 25.92 -1.17 -43.98
C ASN A 5 24.70 -2.04 -43.63
N PRO A 6 24.79 -2.99 -42.68
CA PRO A 6 23.74 -3.99 -42.45
C PRO A 6 22.58 -3.45 -41.63
N ASP A 7 22.54 -2.16 -41.33
CA ASP A 7 21.56 -1.57 -40.44
C ASP A 7 20.58 -0.64 -41.18
N PRO A 8 19.33 -1.06 -41.42
CA PRO A 8 18.26 -0.23 -41.96
C PRO A 8 17.54 0.52 -40.81
N GLU A 9 18.26 1.31 -40.01
CA GLU A 9 17.68 2.02 -38.84
C GLU A 9 17.77 3.55 -38.96
N LYS A 10 17.87 4.12 -40.16
CA LYS A 10 17.80 5.59 -40.32
C LYS A 10 16.39 6.18 -40.37
N ASP A 11 15.37 5.34 -40.52
CA ASP A 11 13.98 5.79 -40.71
C ASP A 11 13.04 5.38 -39.57
N ARG A 12 13.57 4.97 -38.41
CA ARG A 12 12.78 4.63 -37.21
C ARG A 12 13.19 5.37 -35.95
N VAL A 13 13.67 6.60 -36.09
CA VAL A 13 13.80 7.52 -34.97
C VAL A 13 12.53 8.35 -34.89
N THR A 14 11.68 8.03 -33.92
CA THR A 14 10.41 8.73 -33.69
C THR A 14 10.70 10.14 -33.16
N GLY A 15 9.97 11.16 -33.63
CA GLY A 15 10.05 12.54 -33.11
C GLY A 15 11.14 13.46 -33.70
N LEU A 16 11.48 13.34 -34.99
CA LEU A 16 12.54 14.15 -35.62
C LEU A 16 12.12 15.53 -36.17
N GLU A 17 10.88 15.96 -36.02
CA GLU A 17 10.52 17.35 -36.25
C GLU A 17 10.93 18.22 -35.05
N PRO A 18 11.47 19.45 -35.27
CA PRO A 18 11.77 20.40 -34.20
C PRO A 18 10.51 20.74 -33.38
N GLY A 19 10.29 19.96 -32.33
CA GLY A 19 9.00 19.82 -31.65
C GLY A 19 8.91 18.56 -30.79
N GLY A 20 9.74 17.53 -31.07
CA GLY A 20 10.11 16.50 -30.10
C GLY A 20 8.95 15.77 -29.42
N GLY A 21 7.86 15.52 -30.15
CA GLY A 21 6.71 14.76 -29.66
C GLY A 21 6.64 13.38 -30.32
N VAL A 22 6.47 12.34 -29.51
CA VAL A 22 6.10 11.01 -30.00
C VAL A 22 4.60 10.99 -30.36
N PRO A 23 4.18 10.34 -31.46
CA PRO A 23 2.76 10.22 -31.78
C PRO A 23 1.98 9.57 -30.64
N PRO A 24 0.77 10.06 -30.31
CA PRO A 24 -0.09 9.43 -29.31
C PRO A 24 -0.37 7.98 -29.70
N GLY A 25 0.24 7.02 -28.98
CA GLY A 25 0.13 5.59 -29.25
C GLY A 25 1.46 4.83 -29.29
N GLU A 26 2.62 5.51 -29.38
CA GLU A 26 3.93 4.86 -29.52
C GLU A 26 4.74 4.80 -28.20
N THR A 27 4.45 5.70 -27.27
CA THR A 27 4.61 5.41 -25.83
C THR A 27 3.38 4.63 -25.39
N PRO A 28 3.52 3.46 -24.73
CA PRO A 28 2.45 2.96 -23.88
C PRO A 28 1.95 4.12 -23.00
N PRO A 29 0.65 4.25 -22.70
CA PRO A 29 0.21 5.25 -21.74
C PRO A 29 1.02 5.05 -20.45
N ALA A 30 1.99 5.93 -20.19
CA ALA A 30 2.89 5.83 -19.03
C ALA A 30 2.16 6.19 -17.73
N GLU A 31 0.85 6.41 -17.80
CA GLU A 31 -0.06 6.52 -16.67
C GLU A 31 -1.09 5.40 -16.71
N ALA A 32 -0.69 4.17 -17.06
CA ALA A 32 -1.27 3.01 -16.40
C ALA A 32 -0.88 3.13 -14.91
N SER A 33 -1.70 3.89 -14.17
CA SER A 33 -1.55 4.17 -12.75
C SER A 33 -0.93 2.98 -12.02
N THR A 34 0.32 3.12 -11.57
CA THR A 34 0.98 2.17 -10.66
C THR A 34 0.36 2.25 -9.25
N GLY A 35 -0.81 2.86 -9.11
CA GLY A 35 -1.68 2.78 -7.95
C GLY A 35 -3.03 2.21 -8.35
N GLY A 36 -3.08 0.94 -8.73
CA GLY A 36 -4.31 0.17 -8.50
C GLY A 36 -4.70 0.34 -7.03
N PRO A 37 -6.01 0.36 -6.68
CA PRO A 37 -6.41 0.51 -5.29
C PRO A 37 -5.65 -0.55 -4.51
N GLN A 38 -4.82 -0.10 -3.58
CA GLN A 38 -4.20 -0.91 -2.55
C GLN A 38 -5.38 -1.55 -1.83
N GLY A 39 -5.79 -2.72 -2.31
CA GLY A 39 -6.88 -3.49 -1.74
C GLY A 39 -6.40 -3.80 -0.34
N HIS A 40 -6.90 -3.06 0.63
CA HIS A 40 -6.76 -3.48 2.01
C HIS A 40 -7.66 -4.70 2.03
N GLU A 41 -7.04 -5.88 1.96
CA GLU A 41 -7.76 -7.13 2.12
C GLU A 41 -8.53 -6.97 3.42
N GLU A 42 -9.87 -7.00 3.34
CA GLU A 42 -10.77 -6.81 4.48
C GLU A 42 -10.71 -8.05 5.39
N GLY A 43 -9.53 -8.63 5.61
CA GLY A 43 -9.24 -9.67 6.58
C GLY A 43 -9.05 -9.12 7.99
N ALA A 44 -9.40 -7.84 8.22
CA ALA A 44 -9.47 -7.31 9.57
C ALA A 44 -10.49 -8.14 10.37
N PRO A 45 -10.16 -8.58 11.59
CA PRO A 45 -11.08 -9.34 12.41
C PRO A 45 -12.39 -8.56 12.49
N GLY A 46 -13.50 -9.21 12.15
CA GLY A 46 -14.80 -8.54 12.00
C GLY A 46 -15.11 -7.66 13.21
N LYS A 47 -15.87 -6.58 13.02
CA LYS A 47 -16.13 -5.57 14.06
C LYS A 47 -16.56 -6.16 15.41
N ALA A 48 -17.18 -7.35 15.42
CA ALA A 48 -17.51 -8.10 16.63
C ALA A 48 -16.27 -8.58 17.41
N ALA A 49 -15.27 -9.16 16.75
CA ALA A 49 -14.02 -9.60 17.37
C ALA A 49 -13.24 -8.43 17.99
N SER A 50 -13.21 -7.28 17.29
CA SER A 50 -12.62 -6.05 17.84
C SER A 50 -13.32 -5.59 19.12
N ARG A 51 -14.66 -5.60 19.17
CA ARG A 51 -15.42 -5.28 20.40
C ARG A 51 -15.17 -6.26 21.53
N ILE A 52 -15.11 -7.57 21.24
CA ILE A 52 -14.82 -8.60 22.25
C ILE A 52 -13.47 -8.32 22.90
N TRP A 53 -12.43 -8.05 22.09
CA TRP A 53 -11.11 -7.71 22.59
C TRP A 53 -11.10 -6.44 23.43
N LEU A 54 -11.80 -5.38 23.01
CA LEU A 54 -11.92 -4.15 23.78
C LEU A 54 -12.58 -4.39 25.15
N VAL A 55 -13.67 -5.16 25.19
CA VAL A 55 -14.36 -5.50 26.45
C VAL A 55 -13.47 -6.35 27.36
N LEU A 56 -12.76 -7.35 26.83
CA LEU A 56 -11.83 -8.18 27.60
C LEU A 56 -10.71 -7.36 28.23
N ILE A 57 -10.08 -6.47 27.46
CA ILE A 57 -9.03 -5.58 27.98
C ILE A 57 -9.61 -4.66 29.05
N GLY A 58 -10.80 -4.09 28.81
CA GLY A 58 -11.49 -3.24 29.79
C GLY A 58 -11.75 -3.96 31.12
N ILE A 59 -12.22 -5.21 31.07
CA ILE A 59 -12.44 -6.04 32.26
C ILE A 59 -11.11 -6.33 32.97
N PHE A 60 -10.06 -6.71 32.23
CA PHE A 60 -8.75 -7.01 32.81
C PHE A 60 -8.16 -5.80 33.53
N VAL A 61 -8.22 -4.61 32.91
CA VAL A 61 -7.78 -3.35 33.52
C VAL A 61 -8.62 -3.03 34.77
N LEU A 62 -9.95 -3.19 34.71
CA LEU A 62 -10.82 -2.94 35.85
C LEU A 62 -10.49 -3.86 37.04
N LEU A 63 -10.29 -5.16 36.79
CA LEU A 63 -9.89 -6.12 37.81
C LEU A 63 -8.54 -5.77 38.42
N GLY A 64 -7.54 -5.40 37.60
CA GLY A 64 -6.25 -4.93 38.09
C GLY A 64 -6.37 -3.69 38.97
N LEU A 65 -7.18 -2.72 38.56
CA LEU A 65 -7.41 -1.48 39.32
C LEU A 65 -8.07 -1.77 40.67
N LEU A 66 -9.10 -2.61 40.70
CA LEU A 66 -9.75 -3.07 41.94
C LEU A 66 -8.78 -3.83 42.84
N PHE A 67 -7.93 -4.69 42.28
CA PHE A 67 -6.90 -5.40 43.03
C PHE A 67 -5.93 -4.44 43.70
N PHE A 68 -5.38 -3.46 42.97
CA PHE A 68 -4.48 -2.45 43.53
C PHE A 68 -5.17 -1.61 44.61
N VAL A 69 -6.43 -1.21 44.40
CA VAL A 69 -7.22 -0.50 45.41
C VAL A 69 -7.37 -1.36 46.67
N GLY A 70 -7.76 -2.63 46.53
CA GLY A 70 -7.88 -3.55 47.65
C GLY A 70 -6.55 -3.75 48.39
N TYR A 71 -5.44 -3.87 47.65
CA TYR A 71 -4.10 -3.96 48.20
C TYR A 71 -3.70 -2.72 49.01
N ILE A 72 -3.96 -1.51 48.49
CA ILE A 72 -3.66 -0.25 49.19
C ILE A 72 -4.52 -0.07 50.45
N VAL A 73 -5.78 -0.49 50.40
CA VAL A 73 -6.71 -0.41 51.54
C VAL A 73 -6.41 -1.47 52.60
N GLY A 74 -5.52 -2.43 52.32
CA GLY A 74 -5.18 -3.51 53.25
C GLY A 74 -6.21 -4.64 53.28
N LEU A 75 -6.97 -4.84 52.19
CA LEU A 75 -7.90 -5.98 52.05
C LEU A 75 -7.16 -7.34 52.02
N PHE A 76 -5.84 -7.31 51.79
CA PHE A 76 -4.99 -8.49 51.65
C PHE A 76 -3.83 -8.53 52.67
N ASP A 77 -3.85 -7.68 53.71
CA ASP A 77 -2.92 -7.70 54.85
C ASP A 77 -3.48 -8.57 55.99
#